data_AF-A0A8S2KDA3-F1
#
_entry.id   AF-A0A8S2KDA3-F1
#
_cell.length_a   1.000
_cell.length_b   1.000
_cell.length_c   1.000
_cell.angle_alpha   90.00
_cell.angle_beta   90.00
_cell.angle_gamma   90.00
#
_symmetry.space_group_name_H-M   'P 1'
#
loop_
_entity.id
_entity.type
_entity.pdbx_description
1 polymer ?
#
loop_
_entity_poly.entity_id
_entity_poly.type
_entity_poly.pdbx_seq_one_letter_code
_entity_poly.pdbx_strand_id
1 'polypeptide(L)'
;MGDASMSKGLLLLYVLGAYIVMTLAVVIGFAGQFFYWIFIDLCGFRNRNANRKLTSANNKKDNEYYSLIIGSGFSGLGMAIKLKELGTDNFIVIERHGHVGGTWYANTYPGCACDVPSNLYSFSFEPNPNWSYFFGRQSEIGQYLEHCTDKYDIRRHIQFDTTVTKLEWIEDRHVWRVTVKSNDEEKEIYARFVIAGYGPLSNASYPIDIPGIDKFEGRMCHTAEWDKTIDFKNKRVA
;
A
#
# COMPACT_ATOMS: atom_id res chain seq x y z
N MET A 1 -53.68 -12.41 -5.59
CA MET A 1 -52.41 -12.95 -5.06
C MET A 1 -52.20 -14.29 -5.73
N GLY A 2 -51.35 -14.34 -6.76
CA GLY A 2 -51.07 -15.56 -7.51
C GLY A 2 -50.01 -16.39 -6.79
N ASP A 3 -50.32 -17.64 -6.54
CA ASP A 3 -49.50 -18.58 -5.78
C ASP A 3 -48.32 -19.04 -6.64
N ALA A 4 -47.11 -18.58 -6.31
CA ALA A 4 -45.87 -18.93 -7.02
C ALA A 4 -45.23 -20.17 -6.39
N SER A 5 -45.88 -21.33 -6.49
CA SER A 5 -45.26 -22.59 -6.08
C SER A 5 -44.24 -23.02 -7.14
N MET A 6 -42.96 -22.75 -6.89
CA MET A 6 -41.87 -23.18 -7.76
C MET A 6 -41.80 -24.72 -7.79
N SER A 7 -41.88 -25.33 -8.97
CA SER A 7 -41.86 -26.80 -9.07
C SER A 7 -40.51 -27.36 -8.63
N LYS A 8 -40.51 -28.53 -7.99
CA LYS A 8 -39.28 -29.21 -7.53
C LYS A 8 -38.27 -29.43 -8.67
N GLY A 9 -38.75 -29.61 -9.90
CA GLY A 9 -37.90 -29.73 -11.09
C GLY A 9 -37.18 -28.44 -11.46
N LEU A 10 -37.85 -27.28 -11.30
CA LEU A 10 -37.24 -25.99 -11.54
C LEU A 10 -36.18 -25.65 -10.47
N LEU A 11 -36.44 -25.98 -9.20
CA LEU A 11 -35.45 -25.85 -8.11
C LEU A 11 -34.19 -26.69 -8.38
N LEU A 12 -34.36 -27.92 -8.86
CA LEU A 12 -33.24 -28.82 -9.18
C LEU A 12 -32.36 -28.27 -10.31
N LEU A 13 -32.98 -27.70 -11.35
CA LEU A 13 -32.27 -27.03 -12.45
C LEU A 13 -31.45 -25.82 -11.98
N TYR A 14 -32.00 -25.00 -11.07
CA TYR A 14 -31.27 -23.87 -10.51
C TYR A 14 -30.07 -24.31 -9.65
N VAL A 15 -30.24 -25.36 -8.84
CA VAL A 15 -29.15 -25.89 -8.00
C VAL A 15 -28.04 -26.50 -8.86
N LEU A 16 -28.39 -27.28 -9.89
CA LEU A 16 -27.39 -27.81 -10.84
C LEU A 16 -26.68 -26.70 -11.62
N GLY A 17 -27.42 -25.69 -12.10
CA GLY A 17 -26.86 -24.54 -12.78
C GLY A 17 -25.86 -23.77 -11.91
N ALA A 18 -26.21 -23.51 -10.65
CA ALA A 18 -25.33 -22.85 -9.69
C ALA A 18 -24.06 -23.69 -9.42
N TYR A 19 -24.18 -25.01 -9.27
CA TYR A 19 -23.05 -25.89 -9.05
C TYR A 19 -22.10 -25.94 -10.25
N ILE A 20 -22.63 -25.97 -11.47
CA ILE A 20 -21.85 -25.96 -12.71
C ILE A 20 -21.08 -24.64 -12.83
N VAL A 21 -21.73 -23.50 -12.61
CA VAL A 21 -21.09 -22.18 -12.67
C VAL A 21 -19.99 -22.06 -11.62
N MET A 22 -20.24 -22.52 -10.38
CA MET A 22 -19.26 -22.48 -9.30
C MET A 22 -18.05 -23.37 -9.59
N THR A 23 -18.28 -24.57 -10.13
CA THR A 23 -17.22 -25.51 -10.50
C THR A 23 -16.38 -24.97 -11.66
N LEU A 24 -17.02 -24.41 -12.70
CA LEU A 24 -16.33 -23.76 -13.81
C LEU A 24 -15.49 -22.56 -13.33
N ALA A 25 -16.02 -21.72 -12.45
CA ALA A 25 -15.28 -20.58 -11.91
C ALA A 25 -14.04 -21.01 -11.11
N VAL A 26 -14.15 -22.07 -10.30
CA VAL A 26 -13.02 -22.63 -9.55
C VAL A 26 -11.99 -23.23 -10.50
N VAL A 27 -12.40 -24.03 -11.48
CA VAL A 27 -11.47 -24.67 -12.43
C VAL A 27 -10.77 -23.63 -13.31
N ILE A 28 -11.49 -22.62 -13.81
CA ILE A 28 -10.90 -21.51 -14.57
C ILE A 28 -9.99 -20.66 -13.69
N GLY A 29 -10.33 -20.44 -12.43
CA GLY A 29 -9.48 -19.73 -11.47
C GLY A 29 -8.16 -20.46 -11.20
N PHE A 30 -8.21 -21.76 -10.93
CA PHE A 30 -7.03 -22.59 -10.69
C PHE A 30 -6.18 -22.77 -11.95
N ALA A 31 -6.81 -23.08 -13.09
CA ALA A 31 -6.10 -23.19 -14.36
C ALA A 31 -5.51 -21.83 -14.76
N GLY A 32 -6.27 -20.74 -14.61
CA GLY A 32 -5.82 -19.39 -14.87
C GLY A 32 -4.60 -19.01 -14.05
N GLN A 33 -4.60 -19.27 -12.73
CA GLN A 33 -3.44 -19.03 -11.88
C GLN A 33 -2.25 -19.91 -12.28
N PHE A 34 -2.46 -21.20 -12.56
CA PHE A 34 -1.38 -22.11 -12.96
C PHE A 34 -0.75 -21.73 -14.31
N PHE A 35 -1.58 -21.43 -15.32
CA PHE A 35 -1.12 -20.98 -16.63
C PHE A 35 -0.54 -19.58 -16.60
N TYR A 36 -1.01 -18.70 -15.71
CA TYR A 36 -0.40 -17.39 -15.47
C TYR A 36 1.04 -17.54 -14.96
N TRP A 37 1.28 -18.42 -13.99
CA TRP A 37 2.63 -18.69 -13.49
C TRP A 37 3.54 -19.31 -14.55
N ILE A 38 3.04 -20.30 -15.31
CA ILE A 38 3.78 -20.90 -16.43
C ILE A 38 4.07 -19.89 -17.52
N PHE A 39 3.11 -19.01 -17.87
CA PHE A 39 3.30 -17.98 -18.87
C PHE A 39 4.37 -16.97 -18.45
N ILE A 40 4.35 -16.52 -17.19
CA ILE A 40 5.38 -15.64 -16.64
C ILE A 40 6.77 -16.31 -16.69
N ASP A 41 6.85 -17.61 -16.42
CA ASP A 41 8.12 -18.35 -16.49
C ASP A 41 8.58 -18.60 -17.94
N LEU A 42 7.68 -19.03 -18.84
CA LEU A 42 7.95 -19.26 -20.28
C LEU A 42 8.35 -17.97 -21.01
N CYS A 43 7.71 -16.85 -20.69
CA CYS A 43 8.08 -15.53 -21.22
C CYS A 43 9.40 -15.02 -20.62
N GLY A 44 10.00 -15.71 -19.64
CA GLY A 44 11.29 -15.40 -19.07
C GLY A 44 11.27 -14.18 -18.14
N PHE A 45 10.11 -13.79 -17.61
CA PHE A 45 9.99 -12.68 -16.66
C PHE A 45 10.61 -13.00 -15.31
N ARG A 46 10.79 -14.29 -14.98
CA ARG A 46 11.37 -14.70 -13.70
C ARG A 46 12.90 -14.54 -13.64
N ASN A 47 13.62 -14.49 -14.77
CA ASN A 47 15.09 -14.56 -14.72
C ASN A 47 15.87 -13.92 -15.89
N ARG A 48 15.38 -12.84 -16.52
CA ARG A 48 16.15 -12.14 -17.58
C ARG A 48 17.02 -10.97 -17.12
N ASN A 49 16.90 -10.48 -15.88
CA ASN A 49 17.58 -9.25 -15.45
C ASN A 49 18.24 -9.29 -14.06
N ALA A 50 18.34 -10.43 -13.37
CA ALA A 50 18.87 -10.50 -12.00
C ALA A 50 20.30 -9.91 -11.84
N ASN A 51 21.06 -9.80 -12.93
CA ASN A 51 22.43 -9.25 -12.93
C ASN A 51 22.60 -7.92 -13.67
N ARG A 52 21.53 -7.34 -14.24
CA ARG A 52 21.65 -6.06 -14.93
C ARG A 52 21.50 -4.92 -13.91
N LYS A 53 22.63 -4.52 -13.34
CA LYS A 53 22.68 -3.31 -12.51
C LYS A 53 22.14 -2.12 -13.30
N LEU A 54 21.29 -1.31 -12.66
CA LEU A 54 20.90 -0.03 -13.22
C LEU A 54 22.14 0.87 -13.18
N THR A 55 22.93 0.86 -14.26
CA THR A 55 23.96 1.88 -14.46
C THR A 55 23.24 3.21 -14.59
N SER A 56 23.31 4.04 -13.55
CA SER A 56 22.92 5.44 -13.63
C SER A 56 23.57 6.00 -14.90
N ALA A 57 22.78 6.42 -15.87
CA ALA A 57 23.32 7.07 -17.05
C ALA A 57 24.21 8.23 -16.57
N ASN A 58 25.44 8.29 -17.08
CA ASN A 58 26.54 9.17 -16.64
C ASN A 58 26.27 10.69 -16.80
N ASN A 59 25.02 11.11 -16.96
CA ASN A 59 24.60 12.52 -16.96
C ASN A 59 23.91 12.85 -15.64
N LYS A 60 24.65 12.72 -14.53
CA LYS A 60 24.21 13.24 -13.24
C LYS A 60 24.30 14.76 -13.32
N LYS A 61 23.17 15.45 -13.56
CA LYS A 61 23.06 16.83 -13.10
C LYS A 61 22.97 16.76 -11.58
N ASP A 62 23.81 17.50 -10.87
CA ASP A 62 24.06 17.30 -9.42
C ASP A 62 22.83 17.40 -8.50
N ASN A 63 21.67 17.82 -9.03
CA ASN A 63 20.42 18.03 -8.28
C ASN A 63 19.23 17.15 -8.74
N GLU A 64 19.46 16.04 -9.45
CA GLU A 64 18.39 15.17 -9.97
C GLU A 64 18.49 13.73 -9.43
N TYR A 65 17.38 13.22 -8.89
CA TYR A 65 17.27 11.81 -8.51
C TYR A 65 16.93 10.93 -9.72
N TYR A 66 17.43 9.69 -9.72
CA TYR A 66 16.99 8.73 -10.73
C TYR A 66 15.53 8.33 -10.49
N SER A 67 15.14 8.09 -9.24
CA SER A 67 13.76 7.78 -8.86
C SER A 67 13.35 8.52 -7.59
N LEU A 68 12.11 9.01 -7.56
CA LEU A 68 11.45 9.50 -6.37
C LEU A 68 10.27 8.58 -6.06
N ILE A 69 10.23 8.07 -4.83
CA ILE A 69 9.16 7.20 -4.33
C ILE A 69 8.31 8.02 -3.36
N ILE A 70 6.99 7.99 -3.54
CA ILE A 70 6.07 8.67 -2.64
C ILE A 70 5.50 7.63 -1.67
N GLY A 71 5.72 7.81 -0.37
CA GLY A 71 5.23 6.93 0.69
C GLY A 71 6.21 5.83 1.09
N SER A 72 6.21 5.49 2.37
CA SER A 72 7.08 4.49 3.00
C SER A 72 6.30 3.31 3.60
N GLY A 73 5.12 3.00 3.04
CA GLY A 73 4.42 1.73 3.29
C GLY A 73 5.06 0.55 2.55
N PHE A 74 4.40 -0.61 2.56
CA PHE A 74 4.86 -1.82 1.85
C PHE A 74 5.29 -1.55 0.40
N SER A 75 4.48 -0.83 -0.38
CA SER A 75 4.78 -0.56 -1.79
C SER A 75 6.06 0.28 -1.97
N GLY A 76 6.20 1.36 -1.19
CA GLY A 76 7.34 2.25 -1.27
C GLY A 76 8.64 1.59 -0.80
N LEU A 77 8.58 0.90 0.34
CA LEU A 77 9.73 0.15 0.86
C LEU A 77 10.13 -0.99 -0.06
N GLY A 78 9.17 -1.77 -0.56
CA GLY A 78 9.44 -2.84 -1.50
C GLY A 78 10.16 -2.32 -2.75
N MET A 79 9.73 -1.18 -3.29
CA MET A 79 10.41 -0.53 -4.41
C MET A 79 11.83 -0.08 -4.04
N ALA A 80 12.00 0.62 -2.91
CA ALA A 80 13.31 1.11 -2.47
C ALA A 80 14.32 -0.03 -2.27
N ILE A 81 13.89 -1.15 -1.65
CA ILE A 81 14.71 -2.36 -1.47
C ILE A 81 15.11 -2.94 -2.83
N LYS A 82 14.18 -3.05 -3.78
CA LYS A 82 14.49 -3.58 -5.12
C LYS A 82 15.41 -2.66 -5.92
N LEU A 83 15.30 -1.34 -5.76
CA LEU A 83 16.25 -0.40 -6.35
C LEU A 83 17.68 -0.60 -5.79
N LYS A 84 17.82 -0.80 -4.48
CA LYS A 84 19.13 -1.14 -3.88
C LYS A 84 19.67 -2.48 -4.36
N GLU A 85 18.84 -3.51 -4.46
CA GLU A 85 19.24 -4.82 -5.01
C GLU A 85 19.72 -4.70 -6.48
N LEU A 86 19.12 -3.80 -7.26
CA LEU A 86 19.56 -3.48 -8.62
C LEU A 86 20.82 -2.60 -8.67
N GLY A 87 21.40 -2.27 -7.52
CA GLY A 87 22.66 -1.52 -7.40
C GLY A 87 22.51 -0.02 -7.63
N THR A 88 21.32 0.55 -7.45
CA THR A 88 21.12 2.01 -7.49
C THR A 88 20.71 2.54 -6.13
N ASP A 89 21.48 3.52 -5.65
CA ASP A 89 21.20 4.31 -4.45
C ASP A 89 20.72 5.72 -4.80
N ASN A 90 20.59 6.06 -6.10
CA ASN A 90 20.17 7.38 -6.55
C ASN A 90 18.64 7.52 -6.52
N PHE A 91 18.05 7.37 -5.35
CA PHE A 91 16.63 7.57 -5.14
C PHE A 91 16.36 8.21 -3.79
N ILE A 92 15.18 8.82 -3.69
CA ILE A 92 14.64 9.39 -2.46
C ILE A 92 13.22 8.87 -2.24
N VAL A 93 12.87 8.63 -0.99
CA VAL A 93 11.51 8.29 -0.54
C VAL A 93 10.96 9.49 0.22
N ILE A 94 9.81 10.01 -0.21
CA ILE A 94 9.13 11.13 0.46
C ILE A 94 7.99 10.57 1.31
N GLU A 95 8.04 10.77 2.62
CA GLU A 95 7.05 10.31 3.58
C GLU A 95 6.43 11.49 4.34
N ARG A 96 5.10 11.56 4.36
CA ARG A 96 4.38 12.66 5.03
C ARG A 96 4.41 12.53 6.54
N HIS A 97 4.56 11.32 7.04
CA HIS A 97 4.61 11.02 8.46
C HIS A 97 6.04 11.12 9.01
N GLY A 98 6.17 11.24 10.33
CA GLY A 98 7.47 11.24 11.03
C GLY A 98 8.11 9.84 11.18
N HIS A 99 7.48 8.80 10.67
CA HIS A 99 8.00 7.43 10.74
C HIS A 99 7.54 6.56 9.57
N VAL A 100 8.21 5.42 9.41
CA VAL A 100 7.91 4.43 8.39
C VAL A 100 6.67 3.60 8.75
N GLY A 101 5.97 3.07 7.75
CA GLY A 101 4.90 2.08 7.95
C GLY A 101 3.64 2.30 7.11
N GLY A 102 3.46 3.51 6.56
CA GLY A 102 2.28 3.86 5.77
C GLY A 102 0.98 3.60 6.54
N THR A 103 0.09 2.76 6.00
CA THR A 103 -1.16 2.34 6.67
C THR A 103 -0.94 1.89 8.11
N TRP A 104 0.15 1.14 8.35
CA TRP A 104 0.47 0.59 9.68
C TRP A 104 1.13 1.59 10.60
N TYR A 105 1.50 2.78 10.13
CA TYR A 105 1.85 3.90 10.99
C TYR A 105 0.63 4.77 11.28
N ALA A 106 -0.15 5.10 10.25
CA ALA A 106 -1.26 6.05 10.33
C ALA A 106 -2.44 5.54 11.18
N ASN A 107 -2.82 4.27 11.00
CA ASN A 107 -4.01 3.72 11.67
C ASN A 107 -3.63 3.23 13.07
N THR A 108 -4.15 3.88 14.11
CA THR A 108 -3.83 3.52 15.51
C THR A 108 -5.06 3.28 16.37
N TYR A 109 -6.22 3.07 15.74
CA TYR A 109 -7.46 2.75 16.45
C TYR A 109 -7.36 1.38 17.18
N PRO A 110 -8.05 1.21 18.32
CA PRO A 110 -8.02 -0.03 19.09
C PRO A 110 -8.46 -1.25 18.26
N GLY A 111 -7.67 -2.31 18.28
CA GLY A 111 -7.97 -3.55 17.56
C GLY A 111 -7.55 -3.58 16.09
N CYS A 112 -6.86 -2.54 15.59
CA CYS A 112 -6.34 -2.53 14.24
C CYS A 112 -5.42 -3.74 13.96
N ALA A 113 -5.81 -4.54 12.96
CA ALA A 113 -5.13 -5.78 12.56
C ALA A 113 -5.34 -6.04 11.06
N CYS A 114 -4.50 -6.89 10.49
CA CYS A 114 -4.62 -7.33 9.11
C CYS A 114 -5.69 -8.42 8.96
N ASP A 115 -6.42 -8.40 7.85
CA ASP A 115 -7.39 -9.41 7.43
C ASP A 115 -6.75 -10.59 6.68
N VAL A 116 -5.48 -10.46 6.28
CA VAL A 116 -4.68 -11.51 5.65
C VAL A 116 -3.90 -12.27 6.73
N PRO A 117 -3.81 -13.62 6.66
CA PRO A 117 -2.94 -14.39 7.53
C PRO A 117 -1.50 -13.86 7.53
N SER A 118 -0.90 -13.66 8.70
CA SER A 118 0.38 -12.96 8.86
C SER A 118 1.52 -13.58 8.04
N ASN A 119 1.54 -14.91 7.92
CA ASN A 119 2.51 -15.63 7.10
C ASN A 119 2.45 -15.28 5.60
N LEU A 120 1.32 -14.75 5.12
CA LEU A 120 1.13 -14.28 3.76
C LEU A 120 1.27 -12.75 3.63
N TYR A 121 1.39 -12.03 4.75
CA TYR A 121 1.44 -10.58 4.80
C TYR A 121 2.84 -10.07 5.17
N SER A 122 3.84 -10.57 4.45
CA SER A 122 5.25 -10.14 4.51
C SER A 122 5.82 -10.04 3.10
N PHE A 123 6.99 -9.44 2.95
CA PHE A 123 7.68 -9.45 1.66
C PHE A 123 8.10 -10.88 1.36
N SER A 124 7.88 -11.34 0.14
CA SER A 124 8.26 -12.71 -0.26
C SER A 124 9.76 -13.00 -0.15
N PHE A 125 10.58 -11.96 -0.19
CA PHE A 125 12.04 -12.03 -0.01
C PHE A 125 12.49 -11.83 1.45
N GLU A 126 11.59 -11.44 2.35
CA GLU A 126 11.84 -11.24 3.78
C GLU A 126 10.66 -11.76 4.62
N PRO A 127 10.42 -13.08 4.65
CA PRO A 127 9.36 -13.64 5.45
C PRO A 127 9.65 -13.46 6.95
N ASN A 128 8.62 -13.19 7.75
CA ASN A 128 8.73 -13.13 9.21
C ASN A 128 8.18 -14.42 9.84
N PRO A 129 9.01 -15.31 10.42
CA PRO A 129 8.54 -16.52 11.09
C PRO A 129 8.01 -16.26 12.51
N ASN A 130 8.24 -15.07 13.06
CA ASN A 130 8.01 -14.76 14.47
C ASN A 130 6.68 -14.01 14.71
N TRP A 131 5.71 -14.14 13.81
CA TRP A 131 4.38 -13.57 14.04
C TRP A 131 3.72 -14.17 15.28
N SER A 132 3.29 -13.31 16.18
CA SER A 132 2.64 -13.65 17.44
C SER A 132 1.17 -14.01 17.26
N TYR A 133 0.55 -13.50 16.18
CA TYR A 133 -0.85 -13.69 15.86
C TYR A 133 -1.03 -14.25 14.45
N PHE A 134 -2.08 -15.07 14.27
CA PHE A 134 -2.49 -15.54 12.94
C PHE A 134 -2.88 -14.37 12.04
N PHE A 135 -3.49 -13.32 12.60
CA PHE A 135 -3.78 -12.05 11.95
C PHE A 135 -2.97 -10.94 12.63
N GLY A 136 -1.96 -10.43 11.93
CA GLY A 136 -0.96 -9.52 12.48
C GLY A 136 -1.59 -8.22 12.98
N ARG A 137 -1.24 -7.81 14.19
CA ARG A 137 -1.70 -6.53 14.74
C ARG A 137 -0.92 -5.37 14.15
N GLN A 138 -1.52 -4.19 14.13
CA GLN A 138 -0.91 -3.01 13.54
C GLN A 138 0.52 -2.73 14.04
N SER A 139 0.74 -2.78 15.35
CA SER A 139 2.06 -2.54 15.94
C SER A 139 3.11 -3.57 15.49
N GLU A 140 2.72 -4.83 15.34
CA GLU A 140 3.61 -5.91 14.94
C GLU A 140 4.01 -5.79 13.46
N ILE A 141 3.05 -5.41 12.61
CA ILE A 141 3.32 -5.16 11.19
C ILE A 141 4.17 -3.90 11.02
N GLY A 142 3.93 -2.84 11.82
CA GLY A 142 4.79 -1.66 11.87
C GLY A 142 6.24 -2.01 12.21
N GLN A 143 6.46 -2.80 13.26
CA GLN A 143 7.79 -3.30 13.65
C GLN A 143 8.46 -4.12 12.54
N TYR A 144 7.70 -4.95 11.83
CA TYR A 144 8.22 -5.68 10.68
C TYR A 144 8.70 -4.74 9.55
N LEU A 145 7.96 -3.67 9.25
CA LEU A 145 8.37 -2.68 8.24
C LEU A 145 9.58 -1.84 8.69
N GLU A 146 9.65 -1.49 9.98
CA GLU A 146 10.83 -0.86 10.60
C GLU A 146 12.06 -1.77 10.46
N HIS A 147 11.93 -3.05 10.81
CA HIS A 147 12.99 -4.04 10.65
C HIS A 147 13.49 -4.10 9.21
N CYS A 148 12.60 -4.17 8.22
CA CYS A 148 12.98 -4.16 6.81
C CYS A 148 13.70 -2.87 6.42
N THR A 149 13.22 -1.72 6.90
CA THR A 149 13.81 -0.42 6.58
C THR A 149 15.25 -0.31 7.08
N ASP A 150 15.52 -0.84 8.27
CA ASP A 150 16.85 -0.83 8.87
C ASP A 150 17.76 -1.92 8.26
N LYS A 151 17.26 -3.15 8.09
CA LYS A 151 18.02 -4.28 7.51
C LYS A 151 18.57 -3.96 6.12
N TYR A 152 17.77 -3.31 5.28
CA TYR A 152 18.16 -2.96 3.91
C TYR A 152 18.76 -1.56 3.80
N ASP A 153 18.97 -0.85 4.92
CA ASP A 153 19.53 0.50 4.97
C ASP A 153 18.77 1.46 4.02
N ILE A 154 17.44 1.47 4.17
CA ILE A 154 16.53 2.34 3.42
C ILE A 154 16.31 3.66 4.16
N ARG A 155 16.41 3.66 5.50
CA ARG A 155 16.08 4.83 6.34
C ARG A 155 16.76 6.13 5.88
N ARG A 156 18.04 6.05 5.50
CA ARG A 156 18.82 7.21 5.01
C ARG A 156 18.33 7.81 3.68
N HIS A 157 17.48 7.09 2.95
CA HIS A 157 16.85 7.55 1.71
C HIS A 157 15.47 8.17 1.95
N ILE A 158 14.94 8.11 3.18
CA ILE A 158 13.61 8.59 3.50
C ILE A 158 13.71 10.01 4.05
N GLN A 159 12.98 10.92 3.41
CA GLN A 159 12.69 12.24 3.95
C GLN A 159 11.29 12.21 4.58
N PHE A 160 11.27 12.19 5.92
CA PHE A 160 10.06 12.21 6.73
C PHE A 160 9.45 13.62 6.81
N ASP A 161 8.25 13.72 7.40
CA ASP A 161 7.53 14.98 7.62
C ASP A 161 7.45 15.86 6.37
N THR A 162 7.31 15.21 5.21
CA THR A 162 7.39 15.84 3.89
C THR A 162 6.27 15.31 3.00
N THR A 163 5.39 16.20 2.54
CA THR A 163 4.26 15.86 1.68
C THR A 163 4.51 16.29 0.24
N VAL A 164 4.35 15.39 -0.72
CA VAL A 164 4.30 15.77 -2.15
C VAL A 164 2.96 16.47 -2.42
N THR A 165 3.01 17.70 -2.94
CA THR A 165 1.83 18.51 -3.23
C THR A 165 1.57 18.66 -4.72
N LYS A 166 2.59 18.51 -5.57
CA LYS A 166 2.46 18.68 -7.03
C LYS A 166 3.46 17.82 -7.78
N LEU A 167 3.03 17.32 -8.94
CA LEU A 167 3.86 16.61 -9.92
C LEU A 167 3.67 17.27 -11.29
N GLU A 168 4.76 17.73 -11.90
CA GLU A 168 4.74 18.34 -13.22
C GLU A 168 5.83 17.73 -14.09
N TRP A 169 5.46 17.32 -15.30
CA TRP A 169 6.43 16.83 -16.28
C TRP A 169 7.05 18.01 -17.03
N ILE A 170 8.38 18.04 -17.13
CA ILE A 170 9.12 19.03 -17.92
C ILE A 170 9.60 18.35 -19.20
N GLU A 171 8.95 18.67 -20.33
CA GLU A 171 9.21 18.04 -21.62
C GLU A 171 10.66 18.18 -22.07
N ASP A 172 11.22 19.40 -22.11
CA ASP A 172 12.58 19.65 -22.63
C ASP A 172 13.69 18.92 -21.87
N ARG A 173 13.44 18.56 -20.61
CA ARG A 173 14.41 17.88 -19.74
C ARG A 173 14.12 16.40 -19.57
N HIS A 174 12.93 15.94 -19.95
CA HIS A 174 12.42 14.61 -19.65
C HIS A 174 12.56 14.22 -18.16
N VAL A 175 12.13 15.13 -17.27
CA VAL A 175 12.14 14.93 -15.82
C VAL A 175 10.83 15.40 -15.19
N TRP A 176 10.47 14.80 -14.06
CA TRP A 176 9.45 15.30 -13.17
C TRP A 176 10.02 16.38 -12.26
N ARG A 177 9.31 17.50 -12.18
CA ARG A 177 9.39 18.47 -11.10
C ARG A 177 8.37 18.09 -10.04
N VAL A 178 8.86 17.76 -8.85
CA VAL A 178 8.07 17.32 -7.70
C VAL A 178 8.11 18.42 -6.66
N THR A 179 6.98 19.04 -6.39
CA THR A 179 6.84 20.01 -5.31
C THR A 179 6.58 19.26 -4.02
N VAL A 180 7.40 19.52 -3.01
CA VAL A 180 7.27 18.96 -1.67
C VAL A 180 7.10 20.07 -0.64
N LYS A 181 6.29 19.80 0.38
CA LYS A 181 6.06 20.69 1.51
C LYS A 181 6.53 20.02 2.80
N SER A 182 7.38 20.69 3.58
CA SER A 182 7.85 20.23 4.90
C SER A 182 7.96 21.45 5.83
N ASN A 183 7.39 21.38 7.04
CA ASN A 183 7.39 22.49 8.01
C ASN A 183 6.98 23.86 7.42
N ASP A 184 5.94 23.86 6.59
CA ASP A 184 5.46 25.04 5.84
C ASP A 184 6.41 25.64 4.79
N GLU A 185 7.58 25.06 4.59
CA GLU A 185 8.46 25.37 3.48
C GLU A 185 8.12 24.51 2.25
N GLU A 186 8.10 25.14 1.09
CA GLU A 186 7.94 24.46 -0.20
C GLU A 186 9.30 24.36 -0.90
N LYS A 187 9.61 23.17 -1.41
CA LYS A 187 10.85 22.86 -2.13
C LYS A 187 10.55 22.06 -3.39
N GLU A 188 11.37 22.23 -4.41
CA GLU A 188 11.29 21.44 -5.64
C GLU A 188 12.36 20.35 -5.65
N ILE A 189 11.96 19.14 -5.99
CA ILE A 189 12.84 18.00 -6.22
C ILE A 189 12.65 17.54 -7.65
N TYR A 190 13.74 17.21 -8.33
CA TYR A 190 13.71 16.76 -9.71
C TYR A 190 14.04 15.27 -9.78
N ALA A 191 13.22 14.50 -10.50
CA ALA A 191 13.42 13.06 -10.64
C ALA A 191 13.05 12.56 -12.04
N ARG A 192 13.80 11.59 -12.56
CA ARG A 192 13.48 11.00 -13.88
C ARG A 192 12.24 10.11 -13.82
N PHE A 193 12.08 9.39 -12.72
CA PHE A 193 10.92 8.53 -12.47
C PHE A 193 10.27 8.91 -11.15
N VAL A 194 8.93 8.91 -11.13
CA VAL A 194 8.14 9.07 -9.90
C VAL A 194 7.32 7.80 -9.70
N ILE A 195 7.38 7.25 -8.49
CA ILE A 195 6.76 5.98 -8.13
C ILE A 195 5.73 6.23 -7.03
N ALA A 196 4.46 5.97 -7.34
CA ALA A 196 3.35 6.15 -6.40
C ALA A 196 3.25 4.95 -5.43
N GLY A 197 3.85 5.08 -4.25
CA GLY A 197 3.79 4.11 -3.16
C GLY A 197 2.94 4.55 -1.96
N TYR A 198 2.12 5.61 -2.12
CA TYR A 198 1.40 6.26 -1.02
C TYR A 198 0.15 5.49 -0.55
N GLY A 199 -0.29 4.48 -1.31
CA GLY A 199 -1.40 3.61 -0.97
C GLY A 199 -2.77 4.24 -1.26
N PRO A 200 -3.79 3.43 -1.62
CA PRO A 200 -5.11 3.95 -2.03
C PRO A 200 -5.97 4.47 -0.87
N LEU A 201 -5.65 4.11 0.39
CA LEU A 201 -6.47 4.37 1.58
C LEU A 201 -5.70 5.23 2.60
N SER A 202 -5.05 6.29 2.14
CA SER A 202 -4.16 7.13 2.95
C SER A 202 -4.78 8.44 3.42
N ASN A 203 -5.90 8.87 2.85
CA ASN A 203 -6.58 10.11 3.20
C ASN A 203 -7.94 9.77 3.82
N ALA A 204 -8.20 10.28 5.04
CA ALA A 204 -9.50 10.15 5.67
C ALA A 204 -10.57 10.89 4.85
N SER A 205 -11.76 10.28 4.73
CA SER A 205 -12.91 10.91 4.08
C SER A 205 -13.97 11.15 5.14
N TYR A 206 -14.30 12.42 5.35
CA TYR A 206 -15.36 12.79 6.27
C TYR A 206 -16.69 12.86 5.50
N PRO A 207 -17.78 12.31 6.04
CA PRO A 207 -19.09 12.47 5.43
C PRO A 207 -19.54 13.93 5.57
N ILE A 208 -19.54 14.67 4.46
CA ILE A 208 -19.89 16.10 4.44
C ILE A 208 -21.42 16.31 4.45
N ASP A 209 -22.18 15.31 3.99
CA ASP A 209 -23.61 15.46 3.69
C ASP A 209 -24.55 14.80 4.72
N ILE A 210 -24.12 14.64 5.98
CA ILE A 210 -25.01 14.15 7.04
C ILE A 210 -25.77 15.33 7.64
N PRO A 211 -27.11 15.44 7.47
CA PRO A 211 -27.85 16.57 8.00
C PRO A 211 -27.74 16.66 9.53
N GLY A 212 -27.26 17.79 10.03
CA GLY A 212 -27.11 18.07 11.46
C GLY A 212 -25.84 17.49 12.10
N ILE A 213 -24.88 16.99 11.31
CA ILE A 213 -23.59 16.52 11.84
C ILE A 213 -22.81 17.64 12.56
N ASP A 214 -22.95 18.87 12.07
CA ASP A 214 -22.39 20.10 12.64
C ASP A 214 -23.01 20.46 14.00
N LYS A 215 -24.18 19.93 14.32
CA LYS A 215 -24.89 20.16 15.59
C LYS A 215 -24.48 19.18 16.69
N PHE A 216 -23.65 18.19 16.37
CA PHE A 216 -23.19 17.24 17.38
C PHE A 216 -22.16 17.90 18.30
N GLU A 217 -22.50 18.04 19.57
CA GLU A 217 -21.65 18.68 20.58
C GLU A 217 -20.60 17.73 21.20
N GLY A 218 -20.65 16.44 20.86
CA GLY A 218 -19.70 15.45 21.35
C GLY A 218 -18.37 15.46 20.58
N ARG A 219 -17.43 14.63 21.05
CA ARG A 219 -16.17 14.40 20.34
C ARG A 219 -16.41 13.48 19.15
N MET A 220 -15.86 13.83 17.99
CA MET A 220 -15.81 12.99 16.80
C MET A 220 -14.35 12.73 16.42
N CYS A 221 -14.06 11.51 15.98
CA CYS A 221 -12.76 11.16 15.41
C CYS A 221 -12.95 10.19 14.24
N HIS A 222 -12.11 10.30 13.21
CA HIS A 222 -12.05 9.32 12.13
C HIS A 222 -11.07 8.21 12.51
N THR A 223 -11.36 6.95 12.18
CA THR A 223 -10.50 5.81 12.57
C THR A 223 -9.09 5.89 11.98
N ALA A 224 -8.97 6.39 10.74
CA ALA A 224 -7.66 6.67 10.11
C ALA A 224 -6.88 7.84 10.75
N GLU A 225 -7.52 8.67 11.58
CA GLU A 225 -6.94 9.81 12.28
C GLU A 225 -7.26 9.71 13.79
N TRP A 226 -7.02 8.51 14.34
CA TRP A 226 -7.49 8.17 15.68
C TRP A 226 -6.96 9.10 16.77
N ASP A 227 -7.86 9.74 17.50
CA ASP A 227 -7.53 10.61 18.63
C ASP A 227 -7.36 9.80 19.92
N LYS A 228 -6.10 9.60 20.31
CA LYS A 228 -5.72 8.87 21.52
C LYS A 228 -6.07 9.62 22.82
N THR A 229 -6.48 10.89 22.74
CA THR A 229 -6.82 11.71 23.92
C THR A 229 -8.26 11.50 24.41
N ILE A 230 -9.10 10.81 23.63
CA ILE A 230 -10.50 10.56 23.99
C ILE A 230 -10.57 9.45 25.04
N ASP A 231 -11.08 9.80 26.24
CA ASP A 231 -11.46 8.81 27.25
C ASP A 231 -12.89 8.32 27.03
N PHE A 232 -13.03 7.02 26.77
CA PHE A 232 -14.30 6.35 26.52
C PHE A 232 -15.00 5.84 27.79
N LYS A 233 -14.36 5.94 28.96
CA LYS A 233 -14.94 5.45 30.22
C LYS A 233 -16.24 6.17 30.55
N ASN A 234 -17.30 5.39 30.83
CA ASN A 234 -18.64 5.88 31.14
C ASN A 234 -19.25 6.79 30.05
N LYS A 235 -18.79 6.70 28.80
CA LYS A 235 -19.36 7.43 27.66
C LYS A 235 -20.34 6.55 26.88
N ARG A 236 -21.27 7.19 26.19
CA ARG A 236 -22.07 6.57 25.13
C ARG A 236 -21.31 6.77 23.83
N VAL A 237 -20.93 5.67 23.18
CA VAL A 237 -20.04 5.65 22.00
C VAL A 237 -20.77 4.97 20.86
N ALA A 238 -20.57 5.46 19.64
CA ALA A 238 -21.10 4.91 18.39
C ALA A 238 -19.99 4.94 17.33
#